data_AF-A0A2P4XCM0-F1
#
_entry.id   AF-A0A2P4XCM0-F1
#
_cell.length_a   1.000
_cell.length_b   1.000
_cell.length_c   1.000
_cell.angle_alpha   90.00
_cell.angle_beta   90.00
_cell.angle_gamma   90.00
#
_symmetry.space_group_name_H-M   'P 1'
#
loop_
_entity.id
_entity.type
_entity.pdbx_description
1 polymer ?
#
loop_
_entity_poly.entity_id
_entity_poly.type
_entity_poly.pdbx_seq_one_letter_code
_entity_poly.pdbx_strand_id
1 'polypeptide(L)'
;MLMMCGAPEVWRSTFQKTVALSSTEAEYMALSECIKEVVWMRRQLKDIGAEQHGPTVIYEDNQGAMALAKNVGYQARTKHIDIRYHFIREKIASSEVELTYEESMIILADFLTKGLSTKTLRFLLMQSNVGPKLEASN
;
A
#
# COMPACT_ATOMS: atom_id res chain seq x y z
N MET A 1 -0.11 3.22 3.22
CA MET A 1 0.09 4.67 3.35
C MET A 1 -0.01 5.28 1.96
N LEU A 2 -0.72 6.40 1.80
CA LEU A 2 -0.85 7.13 0.55
C LEU A 2 -0.04 8.43 0.61
N MET A 3 0.77 8.64 -0.41
CA MET A 3 1.58 9.84 -0.57
C MET A 3 0.89 10.79 -1.55
N MET A 4 0.75 12.06 -1.20
CA MET A 4 0.40 13.12 -2.14
C MET A 4 1.44 14.24 -2.06
N CYS A 5 1.89 14.74 -3.20
CA CYS A 5 2.89 15.82 -3.28
C CYS A 5 4.16 15.58 -2.41
N GLY A 6 4.56 14.31 -2.25
CA GLY A 6 5.74 13.94 -1.46
C GLY A 6 5.52 13.92 0.06
N ALA A 7 4.28 14.00 0.54
CA ALA A 7 3.93 13.88 1.96
C ALA A 7 2.90 12.76 2.17
N PRO A 8 2.93 12.06 3.32
CA PRO A 8 1.93 11.06 3.66
C PRO A 8 0.66 11.73 4.15
N GLU A 9 -0.42 11.60 3.38
CA GLU A 9 -1.72 12.21 3.69
C GLU A 9 -2.66 11.21 4.38
N VAL A 10 -2.62 9.95 3.95
CA VAL A 10 -3.51 8.91 4.48
C VAL A 10 -2.71 7.71 4.91
N TRP A 11 -2.89 7.30 6.16
CA TRP A 11 -2.33 6.06 6.65
C TRP A 11 -3.29 5.40 7.64
N ARG A 12 -3.17 4.09 7.74
CA ARG A 12 -3.95 3.28 8.66
C ARG A 12 -3.09 2.10 9.11
N SER A 13 -3.04 1.87 10.41
CA SER A 13 -2.43 0.69 11.02
C SER A 13 -3.50 0.04 11.90
N THR A 14 -3.99 -1.13 11.49
CA THR A 14 -5.08 -1.83 12.15
C THR A 14 -4.83 -3.32 12.14
N PHE A 15 -5.22 -4.01 13.20
CA PHE A 15 -5.24 -5.47 13.21
C PHE A 15 -6.25 -6.01 12.18
N GLN A 16 -5.87 -7.08 11.50
CA GLN A 16 -6.74 -7.76 10.56
C GLN A 16 -7.94 -8.36 11.30
N LYS A 17 -9.15 -8.09 10.78
CA LYS A 17 -10.40 -8.58 11.39
C LYS A 17 -10.61 -10.08 11.20
N THR A 18 -9.99 -10.66 10.19
CA THR A 18 -10.05 -12.10 9.89
C THR A 18 -8.66 -12.70 9.99
N VAL A 19 -8.58 -13.96 10.40
CA VAL A 19 -7.31 -14.69 10.51
C VAL A 19 -6.80 -14.99 9.12
N ALA A 20 -5.57 -14.56 8.82
CA ALA A 20 -4.83 -14.98 7.63
C ALA A 20 -4.10 -16.31 7.90
N LEU A 21 -4.06 -17.19 6.91
CA LEU A 21 -3.38 -18.50 7.00
C LEU A 21 -1.89 -18.41 6.65
N SER A 22 -1.44 -17.28 6.11
CA SER A 22 -0.03 -17.02 5.77
C SER A 22 0.28 -15.52 5.79
N SER A 23 1.55 -15.16 5.85
CA SER A 23 1.99 -13.77 5.68
C SER A 23 1.62 -13.22 4.31
N THR A 24 1.71 -14.03 3.25
CA THR A 24 1.27 -13.65 1.90
C THR A 24 -0.22 -13.31 1.86
N GLU A 25 -1.07 -14.09 2.52
CA GLU A 25 -2.50 -13.78 2.61
C GLU A 25 -2.76 -12.51 3.43
N ALA A 26 -2.01 -12.32 4.52
CA ALA A 26 -2.11 -11.12 5.34
C ALA A 26 -1.77 -9.86 4.52
N GLU A 27 -0.65 -9.87 3.79
CA GLU A 27 -0.27 -8.73 2.95
C GLU A 27 -1.25 -8.53 1.78
N TYR A 28 -1.76 -9.62 1.19
CA TYR A 28 -2.79 -9.53 0.15
C TYR A 28 -4.09 -8.89 0.66
N MET A 29 -4.47 -9.19 1.90
CA MET A 29 -5.61 -8.54 2.55
C MET A 29 -5.33 -7.06 2.82
N ALA A 30 -4.14 -6.72 3.31
CA ALA A 30 -3.73 -5.33 3.52
C ALA A 30 -3.73 -4.53 2.20
N LEU A 31 -3.21 -5.12 1.13
CA LEU A 31 -3.24 -4.57 -0.22
C LEU A 31 -4.68 -4.30 -0.69
N SER A 32 -5.61 -5.22 -0.42
CA SER A 32 -7.03 -5.02 -0.79
C SER A 32 -7.65 -3.81 -0.09
N GLU A 33 -7.28 -3.54 1.17
CA GLU A 33 -7.75 -2.37 1.90
C GLU A 33 -7.04 -1.09 1.38
N CYS A 34 -5.74 -1.17 1.08
CA CYS A 34 -4.99 -0.07 0.49
C CYS A 34 -5.61 0.40 -0.84
N ILE A 35 -5.96 -0.53 -1.74
CA ILE A 35 -6.59 -0.20 -3.02
C ILE A 35 -7.96 0.45 -2.82
N LYS A 36 -8.76 0.06 -1.81
CA LYS A 36 -10.03 0.74 -1.52
C LYS A 36 -9.81 2.21 -1.15
N GLU A 37 -8.80 2.48 -0.32
CA GLU A 37 -8.44 3.86 0.05
C GLU A 37 -7.93 4.65 -1.17
N VAL A 38 -7.15 4.02 -2.06
CA VAL A 38 -6.72 4.64 -3.34
C VAL A 38 -7.93 5.02 -4.19
N VAL A 39 -8.84 4.07 -4.44
CA VAL A 39 -10.06 4.31 -5.24
C VAL A 39 -10.91 5.42 -4.63
N TRP A 40 -11.05 5.44 -3.30
CA TRP A 40 -11.77 6.50 -2.61
C TRP A 40 -11.08 7.86 -2.80
N MET A 41 -9.77 7.95 -2.57
CA MET A 41 -9.02 9.21 -2.77
C MET A 41 -9.09 9.70 -4.21
N ARG A 42 -8.98 8.82 -5.20
CA ARG A 42 -9.11 9.19 -6.62
C ARG A 42 -10.48 9.82 -6.92
N ARG A 43 -11.55 9.29 -6.33
CA ARG A 43 -12.91 9.88 -6.44
C ARG A 43 -12.99 11.24 -5.77
N GLN A 44 -12.48 11.36 -4.54
CA GLN A 44 -12.44 12.64 -3.84
C GLN A 44 -11.65 13.71 -4.62
N LEU A 45 -10.49 13.34 -5.16
CA LEU A 45 -9.66 14.22 -5.98
C LEU A 45 -10.37 14.64 -7.27
N LYS A 46 -11.09 13.72 -7.92
CA LYS A 46 -11.92 14.03 -9.09
C LYS A 46 -13.01 15.06 -8.76
N ASP A 47 -13.70 14.89 -7.64
CA ASP A 47 -14.81 15.78 -7.25
C ASP A 47 -14.33 17.22 -6.98
N ILE A 48 -13.07 17.41 -6.56
CA ILE A 48 -12.46 18.74 -6.36
C ILE A 48 -11.70 19.26 -7.59
N GLY A 49 -11.80 18.58 -8.74
CA GLY A 49 -11.18 19.00 -10.00
C GLY A 49 -9.71 18.62 -10.17
N ALA A 50 -9.17 17.75 -9.32
CA ALA A 50 -7.80 17.24 -9.36
C ALA A 50 -7.75 15.76 -9.82
N GLU A 51 -8.48 15.42 -10.89
CA GLU A 51 -8.58 14.04 -11.38
C GLU A 51 -7.20 13.44 -11.70
N GLN A 52 -6.91 12.26 -11.15
CA GLN A 52 -5.70 11.52 -11.50
C GLN A 52 -5.86 10.81 -12.84
N HIS A 53 -4.95 11.09 -13.77
CA HIS A 53 -4.82 10.37 -15.02
C HIS A 53 -3.73 9.29 -14.89
N GLY A 54 -4.05 8.07 -15.36
CA GLY A 54 -3.17 6.91 -15.23
C GLY A 54 -3.27 6.20 -13.87
N PRO A 55 -2.53 5.08 -13.72
CA PRO A 55 -2.58 4.24 -12.53
C PRO A 55 -1.89 4.90 -11.34
N THR A 56 -2.45 4.71 -10.15
CA THR A 56 -1.73 4.99 -8.90
C THR A 56 -0.78 3.83 -8.61
N VAL A 57 0.52 4.10 -8.51
CA VAL A 57 1.53 3.09 -8.16
C VAL A 57 1.43 2.74 -6.68
N ILE A 58 1.35 1.44 -6.38
CA ILE A 58 1.37 0.87 -5.05
C ILE A 58 2.64 0.02 -4.92
N TYR A 59 3.44 0.32 -3.90
CA TYR A 59 4.66 -0.40 -3.57
C TYR A 59 4.37 -1.52 -2.56
N GLU A 60 4.88 -2.72 -2.83
CA GLU A 60 4.65 -3.94 -2.07
C GLU A 60 5.96 -4.74 -1.93
N ASP A 61 6.31 -5.19 -0.72
CA ASP A 61 7.50 -6.03 -0.49
C ASP A 61 7.19 -7.52 -0.54
N ASN A 62 5.92 -7.92 -0.44
CA ASN A 62 5.56 -9.32 -0.46
C ASN A 62 5.38 -9.84 -1.89
N GLN A 63 6.44 -10.45 -2.44
CA GLN A 63 6.41 -11.07 -3.76
C GLN A 63 5.31 -12.14 -3.92
N GLY A 64 4.94 -12.83 -2.84
CA GLY A 64 3.83 -13.78 -2.85
C GLY A 64 2.48 -13.08 -3.09
N ALA A 65 2.23 -11.96 -2.41
CA ALA A 65 1.02 -11.17 -2.59
C ALA A 65 0.98 -10.55 -4.00
N MET A 66 2.12 -10.09 -4.51
CA MET A 66 2.25 -9.63 -5.89
C MET A 66 1.96 -10.73 -6.91
N ALA A 67 2.47 -11.95 -6.68
CA ALA A 67 2.24 -13.10 -7.56
C ALA A 67 0.76 -13.48 -7.60
N LEU A 68 0.07 -13.45 -6.45
CA LEU A 68 -1.38 -13.61 -6.38
C LEU A 68 -2.09 -12.53 -7.20
N ALA A 69 -1.73 -11.26 -7.03
CA ALA A 69 -2.30 -10.17 -7.82
C ALA A 69 -2.13 -10.35 -9.33
N LYS A 70 -1.04 -10.97 -9.77
CA LYS A 70 -0.71 -11.26 -11.19
C LYS A 70 -1.24 -12.60 -11.70
N ASN A 71 -2.04 -13.33 -10.92
CA ASN A 71 -2.63 -14.61 -11.29
C ASN A 71 -1.65 -15.78 -11.47
N VAL A 72 -0.53 -15.75 -10.75
CA VAL A 72 0.42 -16.87 -10.70
C VAL A 72 0.04 -17.78 -9.53
N GLY A 73 -0.45 -18.99 -9.83
CA GLY A 73 -0.65 -20.04 -8.81
C GLY A 73 -1.94 -19.96 -7.99
N TYR A 74 -2.94 -19.19 -8.43
CA TYR A 74 -4.23 -19.10 -7.72
C TYR A 74 -5.01 -20.43 -7.76
N GLN A 75 -5.35 -20.94 -6.58
CA GLN A 75 -6.34 -22.00 -6.40
C GLN A 75 -7.51 -21.41 -5.60
N ALA A 76 -8.71 -21.41 -6.17
CA ALA A 76 -9.91 -20.91 -5.49
C ALA A 76 -10.14 -21.68 -4.19
N ARG A 77 -9.90 -21.03 -3.05
CA ARG A 77 -10.23 -21.56 -1.73
C ARG A 77 -10.78 -20.42 -0.90
N THR A 78 -12.09 -20.46 -0.69
CA THR A 78 -12.87 -19.61 0.22
C THR A 78 -13.30 -18.26 -0.38
N LYS A 79 -14.63 -18.05 -0.43
CA LYS A 79 -15.31 -16.90 -1.07
C LYS A 79 -14.76 -15.50 -0.75
N HIS A 80 -14.29 -15.26 0.49
CA HIS A 80 -13.84 -13.92 0.90
C HIS A 80 -12.46 -13.56 0.31
N ILE A 81 -11.60 -14.56 0.09
CA ILE A 81 -10.32 -14.40 -0.62
C ILE A 81 -10.62 -14.17 -2.10
N ASP A 82 -11.53 -14.96 -2.67
CA ASP A 82 -11.94 -14.83 -4.08
C ASP A 82 -12.44 -13.41 -4.40
N ILE A 83 -13.26 -12.80 -3.52
CA ILE A 83 -13.76 -11.43 -3.73
C ILE A 83 -12.62 -10.41 -3.73
N ARG A 84 -11.69 -10.48 -2.76
CA ARG A 84 -10.52 -9.58 -2.73
C ARG A 84 -9.65 -9.78 -3.96
N TYR A 85 -9.52 -11.02 -4.41
CA TYR A 85 -8.75 -11.41 -5.57
C TYR A 85 -9.30 -10.79 -6.85
N HIS A 86 -10.59 -10.96 -7.09
CA HIS A 86 -11.27 -10.32 -8.23
C HIS A 86 -11.17 -8.80 -8.17
N PHE A 87 -11.39 -8.21 -6.99
CA PHE A 87 -11.30 -6.76 -6.80
C PHE A 87 -9.91 -6.21 -7.15
N ILE A 88 -8.84 -6.76 -6.58
CA ILE A 88 -7.47 -6.29 -6.83
C ILE A 88 -7.15 -6.40 -8.33
N ARG A 89 -7.48 -7.54 -8.94
CA ARG A 89 -7.21 -7.79 -10.36
C ARG A 89 -7.99 -6.87 -11.29
N GLU A 90 -9.26 -6.62 -10.99
CA GLU A 90 -10.09 -5.68 -11.73
C GLU A 90 -9.45 -4.29 -11.72
N LYS A 91 -8.96 -3.84 -10.56
CA LYS A 91 -8.35 -2.52 -10.41
C LYS A 91 -7.04 -2.39 -11.18
N ILE A 92 -6.21 -3.43 -11.17
CA ILE A 92 -5.00 -3.49 -12.01
C ILE A 92 -5.37 -3.51 -13.50
N ALA A 93 -6.34 -4.35 -13.91
CA ALA A 93 -6.74 -4.49 -15.30
C ALA A 93 -7.38 -3.21 -15.87
N SER A 94 -8.07 -2.44 -15.03
CA SER A 94 -8.62 -1.13 -15.39
C SER A 94 -7.58 0.01 -15.41
N SER A 95 -6.31 -0.30 -15.12
CA SER A 95 -5.23 0.69 -14.97
C SER A 95 -5.55 1.80 -13.96
N GLU A 96 -6.39 1.51 -12.96
CA GLU A 96 -6.67 2.42 -11.85
C GLU A 96 -5.50 2.37 -10.83
N VAL A 97 -4.86 1.20 -10.71
CA VAL A 97 -3.67 0.98 -9.87
C VAL A 97 -2.62 0.14 -10.59
N GLU A 98 -1.37 0.30 -10.20
CA GLU A 98 -0.23 -0.50 -10.65
C GLU A 98 0.53 -1.03 -9.43
N LEU A 99 1.03 -2.26 -9.49
CA LEU A 99 1.81 -2.87 -8.40
C LEU A 99 3.27 -2.99 -8.76
N THR A 100 4.12 -2.39 -7.93
CA THR A 100 5.57 -2.39 -8.07
C THR A 100 6.21 -3.04 -6.84
N TYR A 101 7.20 -3.89 -7.08
CA TYR A 101 7.97 -4.49 -6.00
C TYR A 101 8.94 -3.45 -5.45
N GLU A 102 8.99 -3.34 -4.13
CA GLU A 102 9.98 -2.51 -3.44
C GLU A 102 10.57 -3.29 -2.26
N GLU A 103 11.84 -3.11 -1.97
CA GLU A 103 12.46 -3.79 -0.83
C GLU A 103 11.92 -3.24 0.50
N SER A 104 11.65 -4.12 1.47
CA SER A 104 11.12 -3.73 2.79
C SER A 104 11.93 -2.61 3.48
N MET A 105 13.25 -2.57 3.26
CA MET A 105 14.13 -1.58 3.89
C MET A 105 13.85 -0.13 3.48
N ILE A 106 13.15 0.09 2.37
CA ILE A 106 12.84 1.40 1.81
C ILE A 106 11.33 1.66 1.70
N ILE A 107 10.48 0.71 2.12
CA ILE A 107 9.04 0.93 2.22
C ILE A 107 8.75 1.92 3.33
N LEU A 108 8.36 3.13 2.94
CA LEU A 108 7.99 4.19 3.88
C LEU A 108 6.82 3.77 4.78
N ALA A 109 5.91 2.89 4.34
CA ALA A 109 4.81 2.47 5.20
C ALA A 109 5.29 1.71 6.46
N ASP A 110 6.49 1.11 6.44
CA ASP A 110 6.98 0.25 7.51
C ASP A 110 7.20 0.98 8.83
N PHE A 111 7.56 2.27 8.81
CA PHE A 111 7.72 3.03 10.05
C PHE A 111 6.39 3.26 10.79
N LEU A 112 5.25 3.08 10.10
CA LEU A 112 3.90 3.21 10.68
C LEU A 112 3.30 1.86 11.11
N THR A 113 3.82 0.75 10.60
CA THR A 113 3.21 -0.59 10.76
C THR A 113 4.09 -1.57 11.54
N LYS A 114 5.42 -1.36 11.58
CA LYS A 114 6.38 -2.29 12.19
C LYS A 114 7.14 -1.66 13.36
N GLY A 115 7.49 -2.50 14.34
CA GLY A 115 8.43 -2.14 15.41
C GLY A 115 9.87 -2.18 14.89
N LEU A 116 10.33 -1.08 14.30
CA LEU A 116 11.65 -0.99 13.65
C LEU A 116 12.79 -0.65 14.64
N SER A 117 14.02 -1.00 14.26
CA SER A 117 15.22 -0.50 14.96
C SER A 117 15.32 1.02 14.83
N THR A 118 15.93 1.69 15.81
CA THR A 118 16.10 3.16 15.78
C THR A 118 16.80 3.65 14.51
N LYS A 119 17.76 2.89 13.98
CA LYS A 119 18.48 3.23 12.75
C LYS A 119 17.55 3.21 11.54
N THR A 120 16.79 2.14 11.37
CA THR A 120 15.84 1.98 10.26
C THR A 120 14.71 3.00 10.36
N LEU A 121 14.17 3.23 11.56
CA LEU A 121 13.13 4.24 11.81
C LEU A 121 13.60 5.64 11.38
N ARG A 122 14.80 6.06 11.80
CA ARG A 122 15.36 7.38 11.41
C ARG A 122 15.56 7.49 9.90
N PHE A 123 16.07 6.44 9.27
CA PHE A 123 16.26 6.41 7.82
C PHE A 123 14.93 6.61 7.08
N LEU A 124 13.89 5.86 7.42
CA LEU A 124 12.58 5.99 6.76
C LEU A 124 11.91 7.36 7.05
N LEU A 125 12.03 7.89 8.27
CA LEU A 125 11.50 9.21 8.60
C LEU A 125 12.13 10.30 7.72
N MET A 126 13.46 10.28 7.54
CA MET A 126 14.16 11.22 6.65
C MET A 126 13.69 11.15 5.20
N GLN A 127 13.26 9.97 4.73
CA GLN A 127 12.76 9.79 3.35
C GLN A 127 11.27 10.14 3.21
N SER A 128 10.50 10.14 4.31
CA SER A 128 9.04 10.29 4.29
C SER A 128 8.53 11.73 4.31
N ASN A 129 9.42 12.73 4.33
CA ASN A 129 9.09 14.14 4.64
C ASN A 129 8.35 14.33 5.99
N VAL A 130 8.28 13.30 6.84
CA VAL A 130 7.74 13.37 8.20
C VAL A 130 8.89 13.48 9.18
N GLY A 131 9.09 14.67 9.72
CA GLY A 131 10.11 14.94 10.73
C GLY A 131 10.42 16.43 10.82
N PRO A 132 11.10 16.88 11.89
CA PRO A 132 11.55 18.26 11.97
C PRO A 132 12.41 18.56 10.75
N LYS A 133 12.08 19.62 10.01
CA LYS A 133 13.08 20.26 9.15
C LYS A 133 14.22 20.60 10.10
N LEU A 134 15.37 19.94 9.93
CA LEU A 134 16.59 20.43 10.51
C LEU A 134 16.85 21.76 9.80
N GLU A 135 16.20 22.83 10.27
CA GLU A 135 16.74 24.16 10.10
C GLU A 135 18.11 24.06 10.76
N ALA A 136 19.14 23.99 9.94
CA ALA A 136 20.49 24.25 10.38
C ALA A 136 20.45 25.69 10.92
N SER A 137 20.24 25.80 12.23
CA SER A 137 20.45 27.02 12.97
C SER A 137 21.92 27.40 12.77
N ASN A 138 22.10 28.52 12.05
CA ASN A 138 23.37 29.23 11.87
C ASN A 138 24.08 29.50 13.19
#